data_AF-A0A6N7Q5C0-F1
#
_entry.id   AF-A0A6N7Q5C0-F1
#
_cell.length_a   1.000
_cell.length_b   1.000
_cell.length_c   1.000
_cell.angle_alpha   90.00
_cell.angle_beta   90.00
_cell.angle_gamma   90.00
#
_symmetry.space_group_name_H-M   'P 1'
#
loop_
_entity.id
_entity.type
_entity.pdbx_description
1 polymer ?
#
loop_
_entity_poly.entity_id
_entity_poly.type
_entity_poly.pdbx_seq_one_letter_code
_entity_poly.pdbx_strand_id
1 'polypeptide(L)'
;MTMPLHVACPHCAALNRVPEAKLADAPQCGRCHRGLFDATPVTLTAETFAVHAERSELPLLVDVWAPWCGPCRTMAPHFAAAAAHLEPRLRLGKLDSDAQPALAGRFGIRSIPTLLLLRQGRELGRHSGAIGTAEIVRWTRAQLNSA
;
A
#
# COMPACT_ATOMS: atom_id res chain seq x y z
N MET A 1 -4.92 -6.75 26.60
CA MET A 1 -5.95 -6.62 25.53
C MET A 1 -5.29 -5.90 24.36
N THR A 2 -5.06 -6.55 23.22
CA THR A 2 -4.52 -5.87 22.03
C THR A 2 -5.60 -5.01 21.40
N MET A 3 -5.28 -3.74 21.14
CA MET A 3 -6.23 -2.84 20.49
C MET A 3 -6.50 -3.33 19.05
N PRO A 4 -7.77 -3.39 18.63
CA PRO A 4 -8.09 -3.76 17.26
C PRO A 4 -7.85 -2.59 16.32
N LEU A 5 -7.40 -2.93 15.11
CA LEU A 5 -7.13 -2.02 14.02
C LEU A 5 -8.26 -2.06 12.99
N HIS A 6 -8.52 -0.94 12.32
CA HIS A 6 -9.35 -0.84 11.14
C HIS A 6 -8.52 -1.14 9.90
N VAL A 7 -8.81 -2.28 9.27
CA VAL A 7 -8.14 -2.78 8.06
C VAL A 7 -9.08 -2.69 6.87
N ALA A 8 -8.67 -1.94 5.85
CA ALA A 8 -9.40 -1.88 4.58
C ALA A 8 -9.25 -3.19 3.80
N CYS A 9 -10.39 -3.75 3.38
CA CYS A 9 -10.45 -4.93 2.52
C CYS A 9 -9.95 -4.59 1.11
N PRO A 10 -9.00 -5.35 0.55
CA PRO A 10 -8.41 -5.06 -0.76
C PRO A 10 -9.39 -5.31 -1.92
N HIS A 11 -10.55 -5.90 -1.66
CA HIS A 11 -11.48 -6.30 -2.73
C HIS A 11 -12.81 -5.55 -2.77
N CYS A 12 -13.29 -5.06 -1.62
CA CYS A 12 -14.59 -4.40 -1.54
C CYS A 12 -14.54 -3.08 -0.76
N ALA A 13 -13.34 -2.62 -0.37
CA ALA A 13 -13.12 -1.38 0.35
C ALA A 13 -13.85 -1.27 1.71
N ALA A 14 -14.44 -2.36 2.24
CA ALA A 14 -15.02 -2.35 3.58
C ALA A 14 -13.91 -2.25 4.64
N LEU A 15 -14.14 -1.46 5.70
CA LEU A 15 -13.27 -1.48 6.88
C LEU A 15 -13.67 -2.64 7.79
N ASN A 16 -12.66 -3.35 8.27
CA ASN A 16 -12.81 -4.50 9.14
C ASN A 16 -12.04 -4.23 10.43
N ARG A 17 -12.67 -4.54 11.56
CA ARG A 17 -12.03 -4.43 12.87
C ARG A 17 -11.28 -5.73 13.16
N VAL A 18 -9.96 -5.69 13.17
CA VAL A 18 -9.11 -6.87 13.34
C VAL A 18 -8.22 -6.67 14.58
N PRO A 19 -8.27 -7.56 15.59
CA PRO A 19 -7.32 -7.53 16.69
C PRO A 19 -5.89 -7.62 16.14
N GLU A 20 -4.98 -6.75 16.59
CA GLU A 20 -3.59 -6.73 16.09
C GLU A 20 -2.91 -8.10 16.17
N ALA A 21 -3.12 -8.83 17.28
CA ALA A 21 -2.60 -10.18 17.47
C ALA A 21 -3.09 -11.21 16.43
N LYS A 22 -4.21 -10.94 15.75
CA LYS A 22 -4.85 -11.83 14.76
C LYS A 22 -4.60 -11.43 13.31
N LEU A 23 -3.76 -10.42 13.06
CA LEU A 23 -3.44 -10.02 11.68
C LEU A 23 -2.81 -11.16 10.86
N ALA A 24 -2.03 -12.02 11.50
CA ALA A 24 -1.39 -13.17 10.88
C ALA A 24 -2.31 -14.41 10.76
N ASP A 25 -3.49 -14.40 11.38
CA ASP A 25 -4.41 -15.55 11.44
C ASP A 25 -5.35 -15.61 10.22
N ALA A 26 -4.88 -15.14 9.06
CA ALA A 26 -5.65 -15.06 7.81
C ALA A 26 -7.07 -14.47 7.98
N PRO A 27 -7.21 -13.25 8.54
CA PRO A 27 -8.52 -12.66 8.78
C PRO A 27 -9.27 -12.41 7.46
N GLN A 28 -10.58 -12.65 7.48
CA GLN A 28 -11.46 -12.43 6.34
C GLN A 28 -12.27 -11.16 6.50
N CYS A 29 -12.66 -10.56 5.37
CA CYS A 29 -13.56 -9.42 5.35
C CYS A 29 -14.97 -9.82 5.78
N GLY A 30 -15.56 -9.12 6.74
CA GLY A 30 -16.93 -9.36 7.19
C GLY A 30 -18.03 -8.99 6.18
N ARG A 31 -17.69 -8.31 5.08
CA ARG A 31 -18.63 -7.95 4.00
C ARG A 31 -18.58 -8.92 2.82
N CYS A 32 -17.39 -9.25 2.32
CA CYS A 32 -17.26 -10.07 1.11
C CYS A 32 -16.58 -11.43 1.34
N HIS A 33 -16.25 -11.76 2.60
CA HIS A 33 -15.70 -13.06 3.04
C HIS A 33 -14.36 -13.49 2.41
N ARG A 34 -13.71 -12.60 1.65
CA ARG A 34 -12.37 -12.82 1.10
C ARG A 34 -11.28 -12.45 2.10
N GLY A 35 -10.08 -12.99 1.91
CA GLY A 35 -8.91 -12.68 2.73
C GLY A 35 -8.64 -11.18 2.78
N LEU A 36 -8.14 -10.70 3.93
CA LEU A 36 -7.65 -9.32 4.02
C LEU A 36 -6.22 -9.19 3.50
N PHE A 37 -5.46 -10.27 3.37
CA PHE A 37 -4.06 -10.25 2.96
C PHE A 37 -3.81 -11.38 1.96
N ASP A 38 -3.52 -11.00 0.71
CA ASP A 38 -3.33 -11.94 -0.40
C ASP A 38 -1.91 -11.87 -0.98
N ALA A 39 -1.01 -11.10 -0.34
CA ALA A 39 0.31 -10.78 -0.86
C ALA A 39 0.27 -10.17 -2.28
N THR A 40 -0.76 -9.37 -2.57
CA THR A 40 -0.90 -8.66 -3.85
C THR A 40 -1.19 -7.18 -3.63
N PRO A 41 -0.53 -6.26 -4.36
CA PRO A 41 -0.87 -4.84 -4.30
C PRO A 41 -2.31 -4.57 -4.78
N VAL A 42 -3.03 -3.72 -4.05
CA VAL A 42 -4.36 -3.26 -4.47
C VAL A 42 -4.25 -2.13 -5.51
N THR A 43 -5.15 -2.08 -6.48
CA THR A 43 -5.24 -0.91 -7.38
C THR A 43 -5.89 0.24 -6.63
N LEU A 44 -5.23 1.40 -6.60
CA LEU A 44 -5.74 2.61 -5.98
C LEU A 44 -6.39 3.52 -7.02
N THR A 45 -7.59 3.97 -6.70
CA THR A 45 -8.41 4.89 -7.48
C THR A 45 -8.93 6.01 -6.58
N ALA A 46 -9.55 7.04 -7.14
CA ALA A 46 -10.21 8.08 -6.36
C ALA A 46 -11.20 7.53 -5.31
N GLU A 47 -11.91 6.45 -5.64
CA GLU A 47 -12.93 5.83 -4.79
C GLU A 47 -12.34 4.97 -3.67
N THR A 48 -11.17 4.36 -3.90
CA THR A 48 -10.57 3.38 -2.98
C THR A 48 -9.41 3.96 -2.17
N PHE A 49 -8.78 5.05 -2.64
CA PHE A 49 -7.60 5.62 -2.01
C PHE A 49 -7.86 6.02 -0.56
N ALA A 50 -8.94 6.77 -0.30
CA ALA A 50 -9.22 7.28 1.04
C ALA A 50 -9.40 6.14 2.06
N VAL A 51 -10.02 5.02 1.68
CA VAL A 51 -10.21 3.92 2.63
C VAL A 51 -8.91 3.21 2.98
N HIS A 52 -7.99 3.08 2.02
CA HIS A 52 -6.71 2.40 2.22
C HIS A 52 -5.67 3.32 2.87
N ALA A 53 -5.60 4.58 2.43
CA ALA A 53 -4.55 5.51 2.85
C ALA A 53 -4.89 6.28 4.12
N GLU A 54 -6.16 6.65 4.32
CA GLU A 54 -6.58 7.60 5.35
C GLU A 54 -7.34 6.93 6.49
N ARG A 55 -8.27 6.03 6.15
CA ARG A 55 -9.17 5.40 7.12
C ARG A 55 -8.65 4.08 7.68
N SER A 56 -7.80 3.37 6.95
CA SER A 56 -7.13 2.19 7.47
C SER A 56 -6.00 2.59 8.40
N GLU A 57 -5.83 1.83 9.49
CA GLU A 57 -4.76 2.05 10.47
C GLU A 57 -3.46 1.34 10.10
N LEU A 58 -3.48 0.46 9.10
CA LEU A 58 -2.26 -0.09 8.52
C LEU A 58 -1.53 0.98 7.70
N PRO A 59 -0.19 1.02 7.73
CA PRO A 59 0.57 1.76 6.74
C PRO A 59 0.24 1.27 5.32
N LEU A 60 0.32 2.19 4.36
CA LEU A 60 0.14 1.92 2.94
C LEU A 60 1.41 2.32 2.20
N LEU A 61 2.06 1.35 1.57
CA LEU A 61 3.13 1.61 0.60
C LEU A 61 2.52 1.71 -0.80
N VAL A 62 2.72 2.84 -1.47
CA VAL A 62 2.17 3.12 -2.79
C VAL A 62 3.28 3.13 -3.84
N ASP A 63 3.12 2.34 -4.90
CA ASP A 63 3.89 2.49 -6.16
C ASP A 63 3.13 3.42 -7.11
N VAL A 64 3.63 4.64 -7.28
CA VAL A 64 3.10 5.59 -8.26
C VAL A 64 3.79 5.36 -9.60
N TRP A 65 3.02 5.01 -10.63
CA TRP A 65 3.53 4.48 -11.90
C TRP A 65 2.70 4.94 -13.10
N ALA A 66 3.13 4.60 -14.31
CA ALA A 66 2.35 4.74 -15.55
C ALA A 66 2.72 3.60 -16.54
N PRO A 67 1.83 3.20 -17.47
CA PRO A 67 2.06 2.05 -18.35
C PRO A 67 3.21 2.22 -19.35
N TRP A 68 3.42 3.45 -19.83
CA TRP A 68 4.48 3.77 -20.77
C TRP A 68 5.88 3.81 -20.12
N CYS A 69 5.94 3.94 -18.79
CA CYS A 69 7.19 4.06 -18.03
C CYS A 69 7.96 2.72 -17.97
N GLY A 70 9.09 2.63 -18.68
CA GLY A 70 9.95 1.44 -18.71
C GLY A 70 10.46 1.00 -17.33
N PRO A 71 11.05 1.89 -16.52
CA PRO A 71 11.47 1.55 -15.16
C PRO A 71 10.31 1.07 -14.27
N CYS A 72 9.11 1.63 -14.44
CA CYS A 72 7.92 1.22 -13.70
C CYS A 72 7.53 -0.24 -14.02
N ARG A 73 7.55 -0.62 -15.32
CA ARG A 73 7.30 -2.01 -15.73
C ARG A 73 8.34 -2.97 -15.15
N THR A 74 9.59 -2.53 -15.04
CA THR A 74 10.67 -3.32 -14.41
C THR A 74 10.44 -3.49 -12.91
N MET A 75 10.00 -2.45 -12.21
CA MET A 75 9.75 -2.48 -10.77
C MET A 75 8.47 -3.23 -10.39
N ALA A 76 7.46 -3.28 -11.26
CA ALA A 76 6.16 -3.89 -10.98
C ALA A 76 6.21 -5.32 -10.38
N PRO A 77 6.94 -6.30 -10.94
CA PRO A 77 7.05 -7.63 -10.32
C PRO A 77 7.79 -7.60 -8.99
N HIS A 78 8.77 -6.70 -8.83
CA HIS A 78 9.49 -6.54 -7.57
C HIS A 78 8.60 -5.99 -6.46
N PHE A 79 7.75 -5.02 -6.79
CA PHE A 79 6.77 -4.44 -5.88
C PHE A 79 5.70 -5.46 -5.48
N ALA A 80 5.20 -6.26 -6.42
CA ALA A 80 4.28 -7.35 -6.11
C ALA A 80 4.92 -8.39 -5.17
N ALA A 81 6.15 -8.81 -5.44
CA ALA A 81 6.87 -9.75 -4.56
C ALA A 81 7.12 -9.18 -3.16
N ALA A 82 7.30 -7.86 -3.02
CA ALA A 82 7.48 -7.21 -1.73
C ALA A 82 6.23 -7.33 -0.82
N ALA A 83 5.04 -7.52 -1.39
CA ALA A 83 3.81 -7.68 -0.60
C ALA A 83 3.86 -8.91 0.31
N ALA A 84 4.39 -10.03 -0.17
CA ALA A 84 4.56 -11.26 0.62
C ALA A 84 5.48 -11.07 1.85
N HIS A 85 6.35 -10.05 1.84
CA HIS A 85 7.29 -9.77 2.93
C HIS A 85 6.82 -8.69 3.92
N LEU A 86 5.80 -7.92 3.54
CA LEU A 86 5.35 -6.73 4.26
C LEU A 86 3.94 -6.88 4.82
N GLU A 87 3.07 -7.65 4.16
CA GLU A 87 1.81 -8.10 4.76
C GLU A 87 2.08 -9.07 5.92
N PRO A 88 1.22 -9.11 6.97
CA PRO A 88 -0.02 -8.33 7.15
C PRO A 88 0.19 -6.98 7.87
N ARG A 89 1.44 -6.57 8.12
CA ARG A 89 1.74 -5.36 8.92
C ARG A 89 1.60 -4.05 8.13
N LEU A 90 1.48 -4.13 6.81
CA LEU A 90 1.40 -3.01 5.88
C LEU A 90 0.63 -3.47 4.63
N ARG A 91 -0.07 -2.55 3.96
CA ARG A 91 -0.71 -2.77 2.65
C ARG A 91 0.17 -2.22 1.53
N LEU A 92 0.20 -2.89 0.38
CA LEU A 92 0.75 -2.32 -0.85
C LEU A 92 -0.39 -1.88 -1.77
N GLY A 93 -0.22 -0.75 -2.44
CA GLY A 93 -1.14 -0.27 -3.45
C GLY A 93 -0.40 0.30 -4.68
N LYS A 94 -1.03 0.23 -5.84
CA LYS A 94 -0.53 0.82 -7.08
C LYS A 94 -1.40 1.99 -7.49
N LEU A 95 -0.79 3.14 -7.75
CA LEU A 95 -1.48 4.34 -8.22
C LEU A 95 -0.96 4.69 -9.62
N ASP A 96 -1.81 4.54 -10.63
CA ASP A 96 -1.49 5.03 -11.98
C ASP A 96 -1.62 6.56 -12.00
N SER A 97 -0.52 7.28 -12.23
CA SER A 97 -0.49 8.74 -12.19
C SER A 97 -1.25 9.39 -13.35
N ASP A 98 -1.36 8.70 -14.50
CA ASP A 98 -2.08 9.22 -15.66
C ASP A 98 -3.60 9.02 -15.49
N ALA A 99 -3.99 7.87 -14.92
CA ALA A 99 -5.40 7.59 -14.62
C ALA A 99 -5.91 8.38 -13.40
N GLN A 100 -5.01 8.74 -12.46
CA GLN A 100 -5.35 9.43 -11.21
C GLN A 100 -4.52 10.71 -11.00
N PRO A 101 -4.59 11.69 -11.93
CA PRO A 101 -3.71 12.87 -11.92
C PRO A 101 -3.94 13.77 -10.71
N ALA A 102 -5.17 13.85 -10.21
CA ALA A 102 -5.49 14.62 -9.00
C ALA A 102 -4.82 14.02 -7.74
N LEU A 103 -4.79 12.69 -7.60
CA LEU A 103 -4.10 12.03 -6.50
C LEU A 103 -2.58 12.17 -6.64
N ALA A 104 -2.03 12.00 -7.84
CA ALA A 104 -0.61 12.22 -8.09
C ALA A 104 -0.20 13.68 -7.79
N GLY A 105 -1.03 14.65 -8.20
CA GLY A 105 -0.86 16.07 -7.91
C GLY A 105 -0.91 16.38 -6.42
N ARG A 106 -1.85 15.78 -5.67
CA ARG A 106 -1.98 15.94 -4.21
C ARG A 106 -0.69 15.60 -3.45
N PHE A 107 0.06 14.59 -3.90
CA PHE A 107 1.33 14.19 -3.29
C PHE A 107 2.56 14.82 -3.97
N GLY A 108 2.35 15.72 -4.93
CA GLY A 108 3.42 16.40 -5.65
C GLY A 108 4.38 15.43 -6.34
N ILE A 109 3.83 14.40 -7.00
CA ILE A 109 4.63 13.42 -7.75
C ILE A 109 5.22 14.09 -8.99
N ARG A 110 6.55 14.06 -9.11
CA ARG A 110 7.31 14.71 -10.20
C ARG A 110 8.07 13.73 -11.09
N SER A 111 8.22 12.50 -10.64
CA SER A 111 8.91 11.44 -11.36
C SER A 111 8.30 10.10 -10.99
N ILE A 112 8.35 9.16 -11.94
CA ILE A 112 7.88 7.79 -11.76
C ILE A 112 8.97 6.79 -12.19
N PRO A 113 9.06 5.61 -11.56
CA PRO A 113 8.24 5.21 -10.41
C PRO A 113 8.65 5.98 -9.13
N THR A 114 7.69 6.22 -8.26
CA THR A 114 7.93 6.74 -6.91
C THR A 114 7.22 5.85 -5.90
N LEU A 115 7.96 5.38 -4.91
CA LEU A 115 7.38 4.75 -3.73
C LEU A 115 7.02 5.82 -2.71
N LEU A 116 5.81 5.75 -2.19
CA LEU A 116 5.28 6.66 -1.18
C LEU A 116 4.76 5.84 -0.01
N LEU A 117 5.34 6.03 1.18
CA LEU A 117 4.86 5.37 2.39
C LEU A 117 3.93 6.31 3.15
N LEU A 118 2.70 5.85 3.37
CA LEU A 118 1.64 6.60 4.03
C LEU A 118 1.19 5.90 5.32
N ARG A 119 0.75 6.68 6.31
CA ARG A 119 -0.03 6.20 7.45
C ARG A 119 -1.10 7.23 7.79
N GLN A 120 -2.36 6.83 7.71
CA GLN A 120 -3.53 7.69 7.98
C GLN A 120 -3.46 9.05 7.25
N GLY A 121 -3.19 9.00 5.96
CA GLY A 121 -3.13 10.16 5.06
C GLY A 121 -1.85 10.98 5.15
N ARG A 122 -0.95 10.68 6.10
CA ARG A 122 0.33 11.36 6.27
C ARG A 122 1.44 10.61 5.55
N GLU A 123 2.29 11.34 4.85
CA GLU A 123 3.51 10.80 4.26
C GLU A 123 4.56 10.58 5.34
N LEU A 124 5.08 9.36 5.42
CA LEU A 124 6.19 8.98 6.28
C LEU A 124 7.53 9.06 5.55
N GLY A 125 7.52 8.85 4.24
CA GLY A 125 8.71 8.96 3.40
C GLY A 125 8.44 8.59 1.95
N ARG A 126 9.37 8.96 1.08
CA ARG A 126 9.33 8.63 -0.34
C ARG A 126 10.68 8.18 -0.89
N HIS A 127 10.63 7.37 -1.95
CA HIS A 127 11.79 6.96 -2.73
C HIS A 127 11.47 7.11 -4.21
N SER A 128 12.28 7.87 -4.95
CA SER A 128 12.12 8.04 -6.39
C SER A 128 13.08 7.13 -7.15
N GLY A 129 12.57 6.48 -8.20
CA GLY A 129 13.33 5.55 -9.04
C GLY A 129 13.04 4.09 -8.72
N ALA A 130 13.34 3.23 -9.70
CA ALA A 130 13.09 1.80 -9.63
C ALA A 130 14.13 1.10 -8.75
N ILE A 131 13.67 0.20 -7.89
CA ILE A 131 14.50 -0.62 -6.99
C ILE A 131 13.97 -2.05 -6.93
N GLY A 132 14.83 -3.00 -6.56
CA GLY A 132 14.47 -4.42 -6.45
C GLY A 132 13.73 -4.77 -5.15
N THR A 133 13.12 -5.96 -5.09
CA THR A 133 12.28 -6.42 -3.96
C THR A 133 12.95 -6.27 -2.59
N ALA A 134 14.21 -6.71 -2.46
CA ALA A 134 14.93 -6.65 -1.19
C ALA A 134 15.13 -5.21 -0.70
N GLU A 135 15.34 -4.28 -1.63
CA GLU A 135 15.52 -2.87 -1.32
C GLU A 135 14.20 -2.19 -0.96
N ILE A 136 13.10 -2.54 -1.64
CA ILE A 136 11.74 -2.09 -1.27
C ILE A 136 11.46 -2.47 0.18
N VAL A 137 11.64 -3.74 0.53
CA VAL A 137 11.38 -4.25 1.89
C VAL A 137 12.27 -3.55 2.93
N ARG A 138 13.57 -3.41 2.63
CA ARG A 138 14.54 -2.76 3.52
C ARG A 138 14.17 -1.30 3.75
N TRP A 139 13.93 -0.53 2.68
CA TRP A 139 13.61 0.88 2.74
C TRP A 139 12.30 1.10 3.52
N THR A 140 11.25 0.34 3.22
CA THR A 140 9.96 0.46 3.91
C THR A 140 10.08 0.18 5.40
N ARG A 141 10.80 -0.87 5.81
CA ARG A 141 11.02 -1.18 7.23
C ARG A 141 11.82 -0.10 7.94
N ALA A 142 12.82 0.49 7.28
CA ALA A 142 13.60 1.59 7.84
C ALA A 142 12.71 2.82 8.11
N GLN A 143 11.88 3.22 7.16
CA GLN A 143 10.97 4.36 7.32
C GLN A 143 9.95 4.16 8.44
N LEU A 144 9.41 2.94 8.60
CA LEU A 144 8.46 2.63 9.68
C LEU A 144 9.07 2.72 11.09
N ASN A 145 10.38 2.52 11.23
CA ASN A 145 11.08 2.60 12.51
C ASN A 145 11.51 4.03 12.87
N SER A 146 11.52 4.94 11.90
CA SER A 146 11.93 6.34 12.06
C SER A 146 10.75 7.31 12.27
N ALA A 147 9.52 6.82 12.17
CA ALA A 147 8.28 7.59 12.18
C ALA A 147 7.49 7.49 13.49
#